data_AF-A0AA88YAA2-F1
#
_entry.id   AF-A0AA88YAA2-F1
#
_cell.length_a   1.000
_cell.length_b   1.000
_cell.length_c   1.000
_cell.angle_alpha   90.00
_cell.angle_beta   90.00
_cell.angle_gamma   90.00
#
_symmetry.space_group_name_H-M   'P 1'
#
loop_
_entity.id
_entity.type
_entity.pdbx_description
1 polymer ?
#
loop_
_entity_poly.entity_id
_entity_poly.type
_entity_poly.pdbx_seq_one_letter_code
_entity_poly.pdbx_strand_id
1 'polypeptide(L)'
;MWRMIWQEKISQTVMVTNIKEQNKRKETRNLTHFQYTTWPDHRVPEADNLVAFHHRIKRSQSLTNTNNTKAPPLLVHCSAGIGRTGTFIALDALSEYCKHANTINVFKYIKKMREEERMNMVQTAVSQ
;
A
#
# COMPACT_ATOMS: atom_id res chain seq x y z
N MET A 1 4.36 -14.23 -6.55
CA MET A 1 4.20 -12.77 -6.68
C MET A 1 3.95 -12.33 -8.12
N TRP A 2 4.91 -12.52 -9.04
CA TRP A 2 4.78 -12.08 -10.44
C TRP A 2 3.55 -12.62 -11.20
N ARG A 3 3.16 -13.89 -10.98
CA ARG A 3 1.93 -14.47 -11.55
C ARG A 3 0.66 -13.72 -11.12
N MET A 4 0.58 -13.29 -9.86
CA MET A 4 -0.56 -12.51 -9.34
C MET A 4 -0.56 -11.09 -9.91
N ILE A 5 0.59 -10.41 -9.97
CA ILE A 5 0.72 -9.10 -10.62
C ILE A 5 0.17 -9.17 -12.05
N TRP A 6 0.49 -10.25 -12.75
CA TRP A 6 0.02 -10.49 -14.10
C TRP A 6 -1.49 -10.76 -14.19
N GLN A 7 -2.01 -11.70 -13.40
CA GLN A 7 -3.41 -12.12 -13.42
C GLN A 7 -4.36 -11.00 -13.01
N GLU A 8 -4.01 -10.26 -11.95
CA GLU A 8 -4.83 -9.17 -11.39
C GLU A 8 -4.61 -7.83 -12.10
N LYS A 9 -3.82 -7.82 -13.19
CA LYS A 9 -3.49 -6.62 -13.98
C LYS A 9 -2.96 -5.46 -13.12
N ILE A 10 -2.14 -5.78 -12.11
CA ILE A 10 -1.50 -4.79 -11.25
C ILE A 10 -0.50 -3.98 -12.06
N SER A 11 -0.68 -2.66 -12.10
CA SER A 11 0.23 -1.71 -12.76
C SER A 11 1.14 -0.97 -11.77
N GLN A 12 0.86 -1.06 -10.47
CA GLN A 12 1.63 -0.40 -9.42
C GLN A 12 1.81 -1.31 -8.20
N THR A 13 3.03 -1.34 -7.68
CA THR A 13 3.40 -2.09 -6.47
C THR A 13 4.03 -1.15 -5.44
N VAL A 14 3.75 -1.39 -4.17
CA VAL A 14 4.36 -0.72 -3.02
C VAL A 14 5.09 -1.75 -2.19
N MET A 15 6.41 -1.59 -2.06
CA MET A 15 7.28 -2.42 -1.24
C MET A 15 7.90 -1.62 -0.12
N VAL A 16 7.97 -2.24 1.06
CA VAL A 16 8.52 -1.59 2.26
C VAL A 16 9.77 -2.33 2.76
N THR A 17 10.57 -2.92 1.85
CA THR A 17 11.78 -3.74 2.11
C THR A 17 12.77 -3.73 0.91
N ASN A 18 13.95 -4.36 0.99
CA ASN A 18 15.00 -4.44 -0.06
C ASN A 18 14.88 -5.68 -1.00
N ILE A 19 15.38 -5.61 -2.26
CA ILE A 19 15.16 -6.61 -3.34
C ILE A 19 16.47 -7.27 -3.85
N LYS A 20 16.41 -8.55 -4.27
CA LYS A 20 17.34 -9.24 -5.21
C LYS A 20 16.54 -10.10 -6.21
N GLU A 21 16.95 -10.17 -7.47
CA GLU A 21 16.16 -10.82 -8.55
C GLU A 21 16.99 -11.62 -9.59
N GLN A 22 16.38 -12.64 -10.23
CA GLN A 22 16.90 -13.41 -11.39
C GLN A 22 15.80 -13.68 -12.46
N ASN A 23 16.23 -13.76 -13.74
CA ASN A 23 15.48 -13.51 -14.99
C ASN A 23 14.60 -14.65 -15.58
N LYS A 24 13.54 -14.27 -16.34
CA LYS A 24 13.02 -14.85 -17.64
C LYS A 24 11.79 -14.07 -18.21
N ARG A 25 11.56 -14.07 -19.55
CA ARG A 25 10.49 -13.32 -20.34
C ARG A 25 9.56 -14.32 -21.09
N LYS A 26 8.31 -14.07 -21.57
CA LYS A 26 7.72 -12.99 -22.44
C LYS A 26 6.19 -12.78 -22.24
N GLU A 27 5.84 -11.61 -21.71
CA GLU A 27 5.01 -10.50 -22.24
C GLU A 27 5.45 -9.27 -21.40
N THR A 28 5.38 -8.04 -21.93
CA THR A 28 5.93 -6.86 -21.21
C THR A 28 4.81 -5.92 -20.79
N ARG A 29 4.70 -5.67 -19.49
CA ARG A 29 3.90 -4.60 -18.92
C ARG A 29 4.81 -3.62 -18.20
N ASN A 30 4.51 -2.33 -18.31
CA ASN A 30 5.17 -1.32 -17.49
C ASN A 30 4.59 -1.39 -16.08
N LEU A 31 5.42 -1.76 -15.11
CA LEU A 31 5.07 -1.79 -13.69
C LEU A 31 5.79 -0.66 -12.99
N THR A 32 5.06 0.20 -12.28
CA THR A 32 5.67 1.19 -11.40
C THR A 32 5.82 0.61 -10.00
N HIS A 33 7.06 0.52 -9.54
CA HIS A 33 7.37 0.01 -8.21
C HIS A 33 7.80 1.15 -7.28
N PHE A 34 7.06 1.33 -6.18
CA PHE A 34 7.35 2.30 -5.14
C PHE A 34 7.95 1.60 -3.93
N GLN A 35 9.17 1.98 -3.56
CA GLN A 35 9.84 1.41 -2.41
C GLN A 35 9.98 2.46 -1.30
N TYR A 36 9.40 2.19 -0.12
CA TYR A 36 9.62 3.00 1.07
C TYR A 36 10.78 2.40 1.89
N THR A 37 11.94 3.05 1.83
CA THR A 37 13.21 2.51 2.34
C THR A 37 13.55 2.95 3.76
N THR A 38 12.89 3.97 4.28
CA THR A 38 13.20 4.61 5.56
C THR A 38 12.29 4.16 6.70
N TRP A 39 11.58 3.03 6.56
CA TRP A 39 10.81 2.48 7.67
C TRP A 39 11.74 1.76 8.64
N PRO A 40 11.95 2.26 9.87
CA PRO A 40 12.92 1.67 10.77
C PRO A 40 12.45 0.29 11.27
N ASP A 41 13.38 -0.58 11.58
CA ASP A 41 13.04 -1.88 12.16
C ASP A 41 12.49 -1.70 13.58
N HIS A 42 11.36 -2.36 13.85
CA HIS A 42 10.61 -2.28 15.11
C HIS A 42 10.14 -0.89 15.54
N ARG A 43 10.17 0.13 14.67
CA ARG A 43 9.60 1.46 14.93
C ARG A 43 8.56 1.89 13.89
N VAL A 44 7.98 3.05 14.11
CA VAL A 44 7.09 3.75 13.17
C VAL A 44 7.91 4.66 12.24
N PRO A 45 7.44 4.94 11.02
CA PRO A 45 8.09 5.91 10.14
C PRO A 45 7.76 7.33 10.60
N GLU A 46 8.60 8.28 10.19
CA GLU A 46 8.26 9.70 10.28
C GLU A 46 6.97 9.99 9.50
N ALA A 47 6.01 10.65 10.15
CA ALA A 47 4.67 10.86 9.60
C ALA A 47 4.72 11.62 8.27
N ASP A 48 5.48 12.71 8.20
CA ASP A 48 5.59 13.55 7.01
C ASP A 48 6.16 12.78 5.82
N ASN A 49 7.16 11.93 6.06
CA ASN A 49 7.78 11.12 5.01
C ASN A 49 6.79 10.08 4.47
N LEU A 50 6.02 9.43 5.35
CA LEU A 50 5.02 8.44 4.93
C LEU A 50 3.88 9.11 4.15
N VAL A 51 3.42 10.28 4.59
CA VAL A 51 2.38 11.06 3.90
C VAL A 51 2.87 11.56 2.55
N ALA A 52 4.09 12.10 2.45
CA ALA A 52 4.69 12.51 1.19
C ALA A 52 4.82 11.32 0.20
N PHE A 53 5.21 10.16 0.70
CA PHE A 53 5.26 8.93 -0.08
C PHE A 53 3.88 8.49 -0.58
N HIS A 54 2.86 8.54 0.29
CA HIS A 54 1.47 8.27 -0.08
C HIS A 54 0.99 9.21 -1.19
N HIS A 55 1.21 10.52 -1.07
CA HIS A 55 0.85 11.50 -2.10
C HIS A 55 1.51 11.23 -3.45
N ARG A 56 2.78 10.81 -3.46
CA ARG A 56 3.49 10.43 -4.69
C ARG A 56 2.83 9.24 -5.39
N ILE A 57 2.36 8.25 -4.64
CA ILE A 57 1.64 7.09 -5.18
C ILE A 57 0.28 7.53 -5.75
N LYS A 58 -0.51 8.34 -5.02
CA LYS A 58 -1.81 8.84 -5.51
C LYS A 58 -1.68 9.65 -6.79
N ARG A 59 -0.66 10.50 -6.88
CA ARG A 59 -0.37 11.26 -8.10
C ARG A 59 -0.08 10.34 -9.28
N SER A 60 0.70 9.28 -9.06
CA SER A 60 0.97 8.28 -10.10
C SER A 60 -0.28 7.51 -10.51
N GLN A 61 -1.14 7.10 -9.57
CA GLN A 61 -2.42 6.43 -9.86
C GLN A 61 -3.32 7.30 -10.75
N SER A 62 -3.43 8.60 -10.44
CA SER A 62 -4.22 9.56 -11.22
C SER A 62 -3.74 9.68 -12.66
N LEU A 63 -2.42 9.62 -12.91
CA LEU A 63 -1.85 9.70 -14.25
C LEU A 63 -2.10 8.41 -15.08
N THR A 64 -2.23 7.27 -14.40
CA THR A 64 -2.49 5.99 -15.08
C THR A 64 -3.97 5.72 -15.36
N ASN A 65 -4.89 6.52 -14.80
CA ASN A 65 -6.32 6.30 -14.89
C ASN A 65 -6.97 7.15 -16.01
N THR A 66 -6.58 6.93 -17.27
CA THR A 66 -6.95 7.80 -18.40
C THR A 66 -8.25 7.40 -19.10
N ASN A 67 -8.78 6.18 -18.89
CA ASN A 67 -9.76 5.57 -19.80
C ASN A 67 -11.16 5.35 -19.20
N ASN A 68 -11.55 6.08 -18.14
CA ASN A 68 -12.87 5.93 -17.48
C ASN A 68 -13.17 4.51 -16.97
N THR A 69 -12.17 3.63 -16.97
CA THR A 69 -12.21 2.27 -16.40
C THR A 69 -11.81 2.32 -14.94
N LYS A 70 -12.31 1.38 -14.14
CA LYS A 70 -11.87 1.23 -12.74
C LYS A 70 -10.33 1.13 -12.69
N ALA A 71 -9.70 1.96 -11.88
CA ALA A 71 -8.24 1.95 -11.73
C ALA A 71 -7.76 0.54 -11.32
N PRO A 72 -6.62 0.07 -11.87
CA PRO A 72 -6.07 -1.22 -11.49
C PRO A 72 -5.73 -1.24 -9.99
N PRO A 73 -5.81 -2.41 -9.33
CA PRO A 73 -5.53 -2.51 -7.91
C PRO A 73 -4.07 -2.15 -7.60
N LEU A 74 -3.84 -1.53 -6.44
CA LEU A 74 -2.51 -1.29 -5.89
C LEU A 74 -2.07 -2.49 -5.05
N LEU A 75 -0.96 -3.14 -5.41
CA LEU A 75 -0.39 -4.19 -4.57
C LEU A 75 0.49 -3.56 -3.49
N VAL A 76 0.18 -3.80 -2.21
CA VAL A 76 1.00 -3.34 -1.08
C VAL A 76 1.56 -4.54 -0.34
N HIS A 77 2.87 -4.57 -0.10
CA HIS A 77 3.49 -5.63 0.69
C HIS A 77 4.65 -5.13 1.55
N CYS A 78 4.94 -5.89 2.61
CA CYS A 78 6.14 -5.76 3.41
C CYS A 78 6.84 -7.13 3.47
N SER A 79 7.19 -7.62 4.66
CA SER A 79 7.63 -9.00 4.88
C SER A 79 6.43 -9.95 5.03
N ALA A 80 5.71 -9.89 6.17
CA ALA A 80 4.53 -10.73 6.42
C ALA A 80 3.22 -10.22 5.78
N GLY A 81 3.22 -9.00 5.24
CA GLY A 81 2.04 -8.42 4.58
C GLY A 81 0.88 -8.07 5.52
N ILE A 82 1.16 -7.75 6.79
CA ILE A 82 0.13 -7.44 7.80
C ILE A 82 0.44 -6.21 8.67
N GLY A 83 1.69 -6.00 9.09
CA GLY A 83 2.11 -4.84 9.90
C GLY A 83 2.17 -3.54 9.10
N ARG A 84 3.33 -3.24 8.51
CA ARG A 84 3.54 -2.02 7.67
C ARG A 84 2.53 -1.93 6.52
N THR A 85 2.19 -3.07 5.92
CA THR A 85 1.13 -3.18 4.90
C THR A 85 -0.22 -2.71 5.43
N GLY A 86 -0.63 -3.17 6.61
CA GLY A 86 -1.88 -2.75 7.22
C GLY A 86 -1.90 -1.26 7.55
N THR A 87 -0.79 -0.72 8.06
CA THR A 87 -0.67 0.72 8.33
C THR A 87 -0.82 1.54 7.05
N PHE A 88 -0.16 1.15 5.96
CA PHE A 88 -0.25 1.88 4.70
C PHE A 88 -1.66 1.78 4.06
N ILE A 89 -2.30 0.61 4.10
CA ILE A 89 -3.67 0.43 3.60
C ILE A 89 -4.67 1.25 4.42
N ALA A 90 -4.53 1.25 5.75
CA ALA A 90 -5.36 2.08 6.63
C ALA A 90 -5.18 3.57 6.33
N LEU A 91 -3.93 4.02 6.15
CA LEU A 91 -3.63 5.39 5.75
C LEU A 91 -4.32 5.75 4.43
N ASP A 92 -4.17 4.92 3.38
CA ASP A 92 -4.76 5.21 2.06
C ASP A 92 -6.29 5.31 2.11
N ALA A 93 -6.95 4.33 2.74
CA ALA A 93 -8.40 4.29 2.80
C ALA A 93 -8.98 5.41 3.68
N LEU A 94 -8.39 5.67 4.85
CA LEU A 94 -8.85 6.73 5.75
C LEU A 94 -8.58 8.11 5.16
N SER A 95 -7.46 8.29 4.44
CA SER A 95 -7.16 9.54 3.75
C SER A 95 -8.19 9.86 2.66
N GLU A 96 -8.65 8.84 1.93
CA GLU A 96 -9.73 9.02 0.95
C GLU A 96 -11.07 9.32 1.64
N TYR A 97 -11.39 8.58 2.70
CA TYR A 97 -12.63 8.79 3.45
C TYR A 97 -12.71 10.19 4.08
N CYS A 98 -11.60 10.72 4.62
CA CYS A 98 -11.50 12.09 5.15
C CYS A 98 -11.88 13.17 4.14
N LYS A 99 -11.73 12.94 2.83
CA LYS A 99 -12.08 13.95 1.81
C LYS A 99 -13.59 14.16 1.71
N HIS A 100 -14.38 13.18 2.13
CA HIS A 100 -15.84 13.18 2.02
C HIS A 100 -16.55 13.20 3.39
N ALA A 101 -15.82 13.00 4.48
CA ALA A 101 -16.36 12.93 5.83
C ALA A 101 -15.53 13.79 6.80
N ASN A 102 -16.22 14.49 7.72
CA ASN A 102 -15.57 15.36 8.71
C ASN A 102 -14.95 14.61 9.89
N THR A 103 -15.19 13.30 10.03
CA THR A 103 -14.69 12.50 11.15
C THR A 103 -14.24 11.13 10.69
N ILE A 104 -13.18 10.61 11.33
CA ILE A 104 -12.67 9.26 11.08
C ILE A 104 -12.58 8.48 12.38
N ASN A 105 -12.87 7.18 12.31
CA ASN A 105 -12.69 6.26 13.43
C ASN A 105 -11.66 5.20 13.04
N VAL A 106 -10.39 5.47 13.38
CA VAL A 106 -9.25 4.62 13.08
C VAL A 106 -9.42 3.22 13.70
N PHE A 107 -9.88 3.17 14.95
CA PHE A 107 -10.08 1.90 15.67
C PHE A 107 -11.12 1.02 14.98
N LYS A 108 -12.28 1.58 14.64
CA LYS A 108 -13.35 0.87 13.93
C LYS A 108 -12.87 0.36 12.57
N TYR A 109 -12.08 1.18 11.85
CA TYR A 109 -11.55 0.79 10.56
C TYR A 109 -10.54 -0.37 10.68
N ILE A 110 -9.58 -0.29 11.61
CA ILE A 110 -8.61 -1.37 11.84
C ILE A 110 -9.32 -2.66 12.30
N LYS A 111 -10.33 -2.55 13.17
CA LYS A 111 -11.17 -3.69 13.58
C LYS A 111 -11.81 -4.37 12.37
N LYS A 112 -12.46 -3.58 11.49
CA LYS A 112 -13.02 -4.06 10.24
C LYS A 112 -11.98 -4.77 9.36
N MET A 113 -10.80 -4.17 9.17
CA MET A 113 -9.72 -4.78 8.38
C MET A 113 -9.31 -6.16 8.91
N ARG A 114 -9.26 -6.32 10.23
CA ARG A 114 -8.88 -7.59 10.88
C ARG A 114 -9.97 -8.66 10.80
N GLU A 115 -11.24 -8.25 10.84
CA GLU A 115 -12.40 -9.15 10.87
C GLU A 115 -12.85 -9.58 9.47
N GLU A 116 -12.84 -8.66 8.51
CA GLU A 116 -13.49 -8.85 7.19
C GLU A 116 -12.51 -9.06 6.04
N GLU A 117 -11.28 -8.51 6.11
CA GLU A 117 -10.37 -8.46 4.96
C GLU A 117 -9.14 -9.38 5.12
N ARG A 118 -8.37 -9.19 6.20
CA ARG A 118 -7.15 -9.98 6.47
C ARG A 118 -6.85 -10.00 7.96
N MET A 119 -6.65 -11.19 8.52
CA MET A 119 -6.28 -11.33 9.93
C MET A 119 -5.01 -10.54 10.28
N ASN A 120 -4.95 -10.03 11.51
CA ASN A 120 -3.77 -9.39 12.12
C ASN A 120 -3.24 -8.13 11.42
N MET A 121 -4.06 -7.43 10.64
CA MET A 121 -3.69 -6.13 10.05
C MET A 121 -3.36 -5.09 11.13
N VAL A 122 -2.24 -4.36 10.94
CA VAL A 122 -1.65 -3.41 11.89
C VAL A 122 -1.25 -4.11 13.19
N GLN A 123 -0.01 -4.58 13.30
CA GLN A 123 0.37 -5.57 14.33
C GLN A 123 0.73 -4.99 15.70
N THR A 124 1.38 -3.83 15.76
CA THR A 124 2.00 -3.34 16.99
C THR A 124 1.49 -1.94 17.33
N ALA A 125 1.05 -1.76 18.57
CA ALA A 125 1.05 -0.43 19.18
C ALA A 125 2.50 -0.09 19.53
N VAL A 126 2.98 1.08 19.12
CA VAL A 126 4.33 1.54 19.42
C VAL A 126 4.16 2.76 20.31
N SER A 127 4.63 2.68 21.55
CA SER A 127 4.73 3.85 22.44
C SER A 127 5.87 4.73 21.92
N GLN A 128 5.59 6.01 21.68
CA GLN A 128 6.60 7.02 21.36
C GLN A 128 7.35 7.45 22.62
#